data_AF-A0A527XGQ2-F1
#
_entry.id   AF-A0A527XGQ2-F1
#
_cell.length_a   1.000
_cell.length_b   1.000
_cell.length_c   1.000
_cell.angle_alpha   90.00
_cell.angle_beta   90.00
_cell.angle_gamma   90.00
#
_symmetry.space_group_name_H-M   'P 1'
#
loop_
_entity.id
_entity.type
_entity.pdbx_description
1 polymer ?
#
loop_
_entity_poly.entity_id
_entity_poly.type
_entity_poly.pdbx_seq_one_letter_code
_entity_poly.pdbx_strand_id
1 'polypeptide(L)' 'PVWRDEIAALRCTERLVRIARQTRARIHVLHISTAEEIVFLEQHKDVATCEATPHHLTLTADDYARLGTLLQMNPP' A
#
# COMPACT_ATOMS: atom_id res chain seq x y z
N PRO A 1 19.22 1.56 -1.25
CA PRO A 1 18.89 0.11 -1.12
C PRO A 1 17.69 -0.21 -2.01
N VAL A 2 17.63 -1.39 -2.63
CA VAL A 2 16.40 -1.84 -3.30
C VAL A 2 15.50 -2.42 -2.19
N TRP A 3 14.47 -1.67 -1.82
CA TRP A 3 13.49 -2.08 -0.82
C TRP A 3 12.42 -2.99 -1.46
N ARG A 4 11.50 -3.56 -0.65
CA ARG A 4 10.53 -4.56 -1.12
C ARG A 4 9.75 -4.07 -2.35
N ASP A 5 9.42 -5.01 -3.23
CA ASP A 5 8.87 -4.78 -4.56
C ASP A 5 7.41 -4.26 -4.52
N GLU A 6 7.15 -3.16 -5.22
CA GLU A 6 5.82 -2.56 -5.46
C GLU A 6 4.83 -3.59 -6.01
N ILE A 7 5.31 -4.54 -6.83
CA ILE A 7 4.52 -5.63 -7.39
C ILE A 7 3.96 -6.53 -6.27
N ALA A 8 4.70 -6.71 -5.17
CA ALA A 8 4.22 -7.50 -4.05
C ALA A 8 3.04 -6.83 -3.35
N ALA A 9 3.09 -5.51 -3.17
CA ALA A 9 1.99 -4.74 -2.59
C ALA A 9 0.73 -4.82 -3.47
N LEU A 10 0.89 -4.56 -4.78
CA LEU A 10 -0.22 -4.66 -5.74
C LEU A 10 -0.85 -6.06 -5.76
N ARG A 11 -0.04 -7.14 -5.84
CA ARG A 11 -0.56 -8.53 -5.85
C ARG A 11 -1.34 -8.87 -4.58
N CYS A 12 -0.90 -8.38 -3.43
CA CYS A 12 -1.62 -8.53 -2.17
C CYS A 12 -2.98 -7.82 -2.22
N THR A 13 -3.01 -6.59 -2.71
CA THR A 13 -4.22 -5.78 -2.85
C THR A 13 -5.21 -6.39 -3.84
N GLU A 14 -4.77 -6.85 -5.01
CA GLU A 14 -5.60 -7.59 -5.99
C GLU A 14 -6.22 -8.86 -5.39
N ARG A 15 -5.41 -9.64 -4.66
CA ARG A 15 -5.87 -10.85 -3.99
C ARG A 15 -6.92 -10.53 -2.92
N LEU A 16 -6.72 -9.46 -2.14
CA LEU A 16 -7.65 -9.07 -1.09
C LEU A 16 -9.00 -8.63 -1.68
N VAL A 17 -9.00 -7.81 -2.73
CA VAL A 17 -10.24 -7.39 -3.43
C VAL A 17 -10.99 -8.60 -3.99
N ARG A 18 -10.29 -9.55 -4.62
CA ARG A 18 -10.89 -10.79 -5.11
C ARG A 18 -11.55 -11.60 -4.00
N ILE A 19 -10.89 -11.75 -2.86
CA ILE A 19 -11.47 -12.44 -1.69
C ILE A 19 -12.70 -11.69 -1.18
N ALA A 20 -12.63 -10.36 -1.04
CA ALA A 20 -13.76 -9.54 -0.59
C ALA A 20 -15.02 -9.72 -1.45
N ARG A 21 -14.85 -9.83 -2.78
CA ARG A 21 -15.94 -10.14 -3.72
C ARG A 21 -16.54 -11.52 -3.48
N GLN A 22 -15.70 -12.53 -3.36
CA GLN A 22 -16.12 -13.93 -3.15
C GLN A 22 -16.88 -14.09 -1.83
N THR A 23 -16.46 -13.37 -0.79
CA THR A 23 -17.07 -13.44 0.55
C THR A 23 -18.17 -12.41 0.77
N ARG A 24 -18.43 -11.52 -0.19
CA ARG A 24 -19.36 -10.38 -0.06
C ARG A 24 -19.04 -9.46 1.11
N ALA A 25 -17.75 -9.28 1.40
CA ALA A 25 -17.26 -8.38 2.45
C ALA A 25 -16.89 -7.00 1.88
N ARG A 26 -16.95 -5.98 2.72
CA ARG A 26 -16.29 -4.69 2.48
C ARG A 26 -14.96 -4.67 3.22
N ILE A 27 -13.93 -4.14 2.59
CA ILE A 27 -12.56 -4.12 3.12
C ILE A 27 -12.01 -2.70 3.20
N HIS A 28 -11.01 -2.54 4.05
CA HIS A 28 -10.22 -1.33 4.16
C HIS A 28 -8.74 -1.71 4.09
N VAL A 29 -8.02 -1.17 3.10
CA VAL A 29 -6.60 -1.46 2.89
C VAL A 29 -5.77 -0.41 3.63
N LEU A 30 -4.99 -0.88 4.60
CA LEU A 30 -4.15 -0.02 5.44
C LEU A 30 -2.91 0.43 4.68
N HIS A 31 -2.39 1.59 5.07
CA HIS A 31 -1.04 2.10 4.77
C HIS A 31 -0.55 1.80 3.34
N ILE A 32 -1.28 2.25 2.31
CA ILE A 32 -0.85 2.14 0.92
C ILE A 32 0.47 2.90 0.71
N SER A 33 1.39 2.29 -0.04
CA SER A 33 2.73 2.84 -0.33
C SER A 33 2.99 3.06 -1.81
N THR A 34 2.17 2.50 -2.70
CA THR A 34 2.42 2.51 -4.15
C THR A 34 1.31 3.24 -4.92
N ALA A 35 1.67 3.88 -6.03
CA ALA A 35 0.71 4.53 -6.91
C ALA A 35 -0.16 3.50 -7.65
N GLU A 36 0.41 2.35 -7.98
CA GLU A 36 -0.22 1.22 -8.66
C GLU A 36 -1.40 0.69 -7.87
N GLU A 37 -1.26 0.55 -6.55
CA GLU A 37 -2.37 0.16 -5.67
C GLU A 37 -3.50 1.19 -5.70
N ILE A 38 -3.18 2.49 -5.69
CA ILE A 38 -4.20 3.55 -5.76
C ILE A 38 -4.96 3.50 -7.08
N VAL A 39 -4.25 3.39 -8.21
CA VAL A 39 -4.87 3.28 -9.55
C VAL A 39 -5.78 2.05 -9.62
N PHE A 40 -5.34 0.92 -9.07
CA PHE A 40 -6.16 -0.29 -9.01
C PHE A 40 -7.39 -0.11 -8.10
N LEU A 41 -7.22 0.42 -6.89
CA LEU A 41 -8.30 0.59 -5.91
C LEU A 41 -9.33 1.64 -6.32
N GLU A 42 -8.94 2.64 -7.13
CA GLU A 42 -9.87 3.62 -7.70
C GLU A 42 -11.03 2.94 -8.45
N GLN A 43 -10.75 1.84 -9.14
CA GLN A 43 -11.73 1.06 -9.90
C GLN A 43 -12.56 0.09 -9.04
N HIS A 44 -12.31 0.01 -7.72
CA HIS A 44 -12.91 -0.99 -6.82
C HIS A 44 -13.52 -0.37 -5.55
N LYS A 45 -13.93 0.91 -5.62
CA LYS A 45 -14.50 1.69 -4.50
C LYS A 45 -15.83 1.15 -3.96
N ASP A 46 -16.49 0.25 -4.68
CA ASP A 46 -17.74 -0.37 -4.24
C ASP A 46 -17.53 -1.46 -3.17
N VAL A 47 -16.31 -2.00 -3.06
CA VAL A 47 -15.96 -3.00 -2.02
C VAL A 47 -14.77 -2.60 -1.14
N ALA A 48 -13.93 -1.68 -1.60
CA ALA A 48 -12.70 -1.31 -0.91
C ALA A 48 -12.61 0.19 -0.61
N THR A 49 -12.04 0.50 0.55
CA THR A 49 -11.50 1.81 0.90
C THR A 49 -10.03 1.66 1.26
N CYS A 50 -9.27 2.74 1.37
CA CYS A 50 -7.87 2.68 1.76
C CYS A 50 -7.43 3.93 2.53
N GLU A 51 -6.27 3.82 3.18
CA GLU A 51 -5.59 4.92 3.84
C GLU A 51 -4.11 4.96 3.43
N ALA A 52 -3.51 6.14 3.56
CA ALA A 52 -2.07 6.34 3.50
C ALA A 52 -1.62 7.03 4.79
N THR A 53 -0.46 6.65 5.30
CA THR A 53 0.13 7.27 6.48
C THR A 53 1.00 8.47 6.07
N PRO A 54 1.20 9.47 6.94
CA PRO A 54 1.94 10.69 6.58
C PRO A 54 3.34 10.43 6.03
N HIS A 55 4.06 9.44 6.56
CA HIS A 55 5.42 9.13 6.10
C HIS A 55 5.48 8.67 4.64
N HIS A 56 4.47 7.94 4.13
CA HIS A 56 4.41 7.59 2.71
C HIS A 56 4.10 8.79 1.80
N LEU A 57 3.68 9.93 2.37
CA LEU A 57 3.39 11.16 1.63
C LEU A 57 4.50 12.21 1.75
N THR A 58 5.33 12.12 2.79
CA THR A 58 6.30 13.18 3.13
C THR A 58 7.75 12.72 3.18
N LEU A 59 8.01 11.41 3.17
CA LEU A 59 9.35 10.83 3.22
C LEU A 59 9.57 9.92 2.02
N THR A 60 10.84 9.75 1.66
CA THR A 60 11.24 8.87 0.55
C THR A 60 12.42 8.00 0.95
N ALA A 61 12.79 7.05 0.09
CA ALA A 61 13.97 6.21 0.32
C ALA A 61 15.28 7.03 0.45
N ASP A 62 15.33 8.26 -0.06
CA ASP A 62 16.52 9.12 0.07
C ASP A 62 16.74 9.59 1.52
N ASP A 63 15.68 9.67 2.33
CA ASP A 63 15.75 10.07 3.73
C ASP A 63 16.48 9.04 4.62
N TYR A 64 16.73 7.82 4.14
CA TYR A 64 17.52 6.82 4.86
C TYR A 64 18.93 7.30 5.19
N ALA A 65 19.54 8.15 4.36
CA ALA A 65 20.86 8.72 4.63
C ALA A 65 20.88 9.58 5.91
N ARG A 66 19.74 10.19 6.25
CA ARG A 66 19.59 11.08 7.41
C ARG A 66 18.99 10.36 8.62
N LEU A 67 17.98 9.53 8.41
CA LEU A 67 17.17 8.92 9.47
C LEU A 67 17.60 7.50 9.82
N GLY A 68 18.36 6.83 8.96
CA GLY A 68 18.80 5.46 9.17
C GLY A 68 17.63 4.53 9.51
N THR A 69 17.75 3.78 10.60
CA THR A 69 16.76 2.78 11.03
C THR A 69 15.45 3.38 11.54
N LEU A 70 15.38 4.68 11.84
CA LEU A 70 14.13 5.33 12.22
C LEU A 70 13.11 5.38 11.08
N LEU A 71 13.58 5.28 9.83
CA LEU A 71 12.73 5.23 8.64
C LEU A 71 12.27 3.81 8.29
N GLN A 72 12.76 2.78 8.97
CA GLN A 72 12.43 1.41 8.64
C GLN A 72 10.96 1.09 8.97
N MET A 73 10.20 0.66 7.96
CA MET A 73 8.77 0.38 8.08
C MET A 73 8.30 -0.69 7.07
N ASN A 74 7.01 -1.05 7.14
CA ASN A 74 6.35 -1.92 6.17
C ASN A 74 4.92 -1.40 5.92
N PRO A 75 4.50 -1.28 4.65
CA PRO A 75 5.34 -1.33 3.44
C PRO A 75 6.42 -0.23 3.46
N PRO A 76 7.59 -0.44 2.82
CA PRO A 76 8.68 0.53 2.79
C PRO A 76 8.46 1.67 1.79
#